data_AF-A0A812IR05-F1
#
_entry.id   AF-A0A812IR05-F1
#
_cell.length_a   1.000
_cell.length_b   1.000
_cell.length_c   1.000
_cell.angle_alpha   90.00
_cell.angle_beta   90.00
_cell.angle_gamma   90.00
#
_symmetry.space_group_name_H-M   'P 1'
#
loop_
_entity.id
_entity.type
_entity.pdbx_description
1 polymer ?
#
loop_
_entity_poly.entity_id
_entity_poly.type
_entity_poly.pdbx_seq_one_letter_code
_entity_poly.pdbx_strand_id
1 'polypeptide(L)'
;MSIVDLPLTSLGALEVQSVSFSDEDSVATYVKGEVTWTRQDNLDYGFVEAFAVYLADDASGSNELFVASTTSSHSQLTVPAGTLAGGRSFVLVYCENALGRATSAASVAFSDWALSAPSTTRMFSSATTTS
;
A
#
# COMPACT_ATOMS: atom_id res chain seq x y z
N MET A 1 39.03 -13.47 5.15
CA MET A 1 37.97 -12.69 4.51
C MET A 1 36.80 -13.64 4.33
N SER A 2 35.83 -13.61 5.23
CA SER A 2 34.64 -14.45 5.09
C SER A 2 33.80 -13.88 3.96
N ILE A 3 33.80 -14.57 2.82
CA ILE A 3 32.74 -14.40 1.83
C ILE A 3 31.50 -14.96 2.55
N VAL A 4 30.66 -14.08 3.07
CA VAL A 4 29.34 -14.48 3.50
C VAL A 4 28.62 -14.79 2.20
N ASP A 5 28.48 -16.07 1.90
CA ASP A 5 27.59 -16.57 0.86
C ASP A 5 26.18 -16.15 1.32
N LEU A 6 25.79 -14.92 0.96
CA LEU A 6 24.40 -14.52 1.03
C LEU A 6 23.68 -15.50 0.10
N PRO A 7 22.67 -16.24 0.59
CA PRO A 7 21.97 -17.18 -0.28
C PRO A 7 21.50 -16.38 -1.48
N LEU A 8 21.93 -16.78 -2.68
CA LEU A 8 21.71 -16.12 -3.98
C LEU A 8 20.22 -16.07 -4.39
N THR A 9 19.33 -16.11 -3.41
CA THR A 9 17.91 -16.38 -3.53
C THR A 9 17.07 -15.58 -2.51
N SER A 10 17.68 -14.92 -1.51
CA SER A 10 16.97 -13.97 -0.65
C SER A 10 16.91 -12.59 -1.29
N LEU A 11 15.73 -11.97 -1.33
CA LEU A 11 15.54 -10.62 -1.87
C LEU A 11 16.33 -9.54 -1.09
N GLY A 12 16.72 -9.81 0.15
CA GLY A 12 17.48 -8.87 0.98
C GLY A 12 16.73 -7.53 1.10
N ALA A 13 17.47 -6.43 0.99
CA ALA A 13 16.93 -5.06 1.05
C ALA A 13 16.35 -4.57 -0.29
N LEU A 14 15.87 -5.46 -1.17
CA LEU A 14 15.28 -5.08 -2.45
C LEU A 14 13.94 -4.37 -2.27
N GLU A 15 13.87 -3.13 -2.73
CA GLU A 15 12.66 -2.31 -2.72
C GLU A 15 12.38 -1.72 -4.11
N VAL A 16 11.25 -1.03 -4.25
CA VAL A 16 10.88 -0.30 -5.47
C VAL A 16 11.31 1.17 -5.35
N GLN A 17 11.55 1.85 -6.48
CA GLN A 17 12.07 3.21 -6.49
C GLN A 17 11.12 4.22 -5.83
N SER A 18 9.83 4.06 -6.11
CA SER A 18 8.79 4.94 -5.59
C SER A 18 7.48 4.18 -5.50
N VAL A 19 6.66 4.56 -4.53
CA VAL A 19 5.28 4.10 -4.36
C VAL A 19 4.40 5.34 -4.29
N SER A 20 3.24 5.27 -4.92
CA SER A 20 2.20 6.28 -4.85
C SER A 20 0.87 5.61 -4.57
N PHE A 21 0.13 6.18 -3.63
CA PHE A 21 -1.23 5.76 -3.31
C PHE A 21 -2.07 6.99 -2.99
N SER A 22 -3.28 7.00 -3.52
CA SER A 22 -4.29 8.03 -3.22
C SER A 22 -5.54 7.33 -2.73
N ASP A 23 -6.01 7.75 -1.56
CA ASP A 23 -7.28 7.27 -1.04
C ASP A 23 -8.44 7.92 -1.81
N GLU A 24 -9.34 7.07 -2.30
CA GLU A 24 -10.54 7.44 -3.03
C GLU A 24 -11.80 7.12 -2.22
N ASP A 25 -11.66 6.62 -0.99
CA ASP A 25 -12.80 6.30 -0.14
C ASP A 25 -13.40 7.54 0.53
N SER A 26 -14.70 7.49 0.75
CA SER A 26 -15.46 8.58 1.36
C SER A 26 -15.91 8.25 2.78
N VAL A 27 -15.50 7.09 3.31
CA VAL A 27 -15.80 6.63 4.66
C VAL A 27 -14.54 6.73 5.51
N ALA A 28 -14.61 7.53 6.58
CA ALA A 28 -13.51 7.68 7.52
C ALA A 28 -13.05 6.30 8.05
N THR A 29 -11.74 6.13 8.21
CA THR A 29 -11.04 4.91 8.64
C THR A 29 -10.96 3.76 7.64
N TYR A 30 -11.64 3.89 6.49
CA TYR A 30 -11.55 2.97 5.37
C TYR A 30 -10.76 3.58 4.24
N VAL A 31 -10.12 2.72 3.45
CA VAL A 31 -9.37 3.14 2.28
C VAL A 31 -9.72 2.30 1.07
N LYS A 32 -9.64 2.93 -0.09
CA LYS A 32 -9.64 2.25 -1.39
C LYS A 32 -8.86 3.09 -2.38
N GLY A 33 -8.36 2.46 -3.41
CA GLY A 33 -7.68 3.16 -4.49
C GLY A 33 -6.60 2.30 -5.11
N GLU A 34 -5.85 2.88 -6.04
CA GLU A 34 -4.76 2.19 -6.72
C GLU A 34 -3.42 2.55 -6.08
N VAL A 35 -2.69 1.52 -5.66
CA VAL A 35 -1.28 1.63 -5.28
C VAL A 35 -0.47 1.38 -6.53
N THR A 36 0.38 2.33 -6.90
CA THR A 36 1.28 2.24 -8.05
C THR A 36 2.73 2.32 -7.56
N TRP A 37 3.65 1.63 -8.22
CA TRP A 37 5.05 1.70 -7.90
C TRP A 37 5.94 1.63 -9.13
N THR A 38 7.12 2.23 -9.02
CA THR A 38 8.14 2.21 -10.09
C THR A 38 9.30 1.34 -9.66
N ARG A 39 9.71 0.38 -10.49
CA ARG A 39 10.91 -0.43 -10.24
C ARG A 39 12.18 0.40 -10.44
N GLN A 40 13.26 0.03 -9.77
CA GLN A 40 14.57 0.67 -9.97
C GLN A 40 15.24 0.10 -11.24
N ASP A 41 15.63 0.94 -12.19
CA ASP A 41 16.29 0.50 -13.43
C ASP A 41 17.67 -0.16 -13.20
N ASN A 42 18.29 0.10 -12.04
CA ASN A 42 19.60 -0.42 -11.69
C ASN A 42 19.58 -1.68 -10.81
N LEU A 43 18.40 -2.22 -10.49
CA LEU A 43 18.24 -3.44 -9.69
C LEU A 43 17.64 -4.57 -10.51
N ASP A 44 18.04 -5.79 -10.18
CA ASP A 44 17.50 -6.99 -10.79
C ASP A 44 16.29 -7.49 -10.01
N TYR A 45 15.13 -7.50 -10.66
CA TYR A 45 13.86 -8.05 -10.12
C TYR A 45 13.61 -9.48 -10.62
N GLY A 46 14.59 -10.14 -11.24
CA GLY A 46 14.44 -11.48 -11.83
C GLY A 46 14.07 -12.57 -10.81
N PHE A 47 14.36 -12.34 -9.53
CA PHE A 47 13.99 -13.21 -8.42
C PHE A 47 12.67 -12.82 -7.74
N VAL A 48 12.07 -11.69 -8.10
CA VAL A 48 10.78 -11.26 -7.54
C VAL A 48 9.67 -11.96 -8.30
N GLU A 49 8.81 -12.67 -7.58
CA GLU A 49 7.66 -13.38 -8.15
C GLU A 49 6.35 -12.63 -7.87
N ALA A 50 6.30 -11.86 -6.79
CA ALA A 50 5.14 -11.07 -6.40
C ALA A 50 5.53 -9.75 -5.73
N PHE A 51 4.61 -8.79 -5.77
CA PHE A 51 4.63 -7.59 -4.94
C PHE A 51 3.46 -7.64 -3.98
N ALA A 52 3.73 -7.52 -2.69
CA ALA A 52 2.72 -7.53 -1.64
C ALA A 52 2.58 -6.14 -1.02
N VAL A 53 1.33 -5.70 -0.91
CA VAL A 53 0.94 -4.40 -0.41
C VAL A 53 0.41 -4.54 1.01
N TYR A 54 0.97 -3.75 1.91
CA TYR A 54 0.60 -3.70 3.32
C TYR A 54 0.26 -2.26 3.73
N LEU A 55 -0.58 -2.12 4.75
CA LEU A 55 -0.79 -0.86 5.45
C LEU A 55 -0.04 -0.89 6.78
N ALA A 56 0.53 0.24 7.20
CA ALA A 56 1.16 0.37 8.51
C ALA A 56 0.92 1.76 9.13
N ASP A 57 1.23 1.85 10.41
CA ASP A 57 1.20 3.10 11.17
C ASP A 57 2.35 4.05 10.78
N ASP A 58 3.48 3.48 10.37
CA ASP A 58 4.69 4.21 9.99
C ASP A 58 5.44 3.58 8.81
N ALA A 59 6.37 4.34 8.24
CA ALA A 59 7.23 3.91 7.13
C ALA A 59 8.12 2.70 7.43
N SER A 60 8.29 2.34 8.72
CA SER A 60 9.09 1.19 9.13
C SER A 60 8.27 -0.11 9.19
N GLY A 61 6.95 -0.03 9.01
CA GLY A 61 6.07 -1.19 9.05
C GLY A 61 5.59 -1.53 10.47
N SER A 62 5.30 -0.56 11.34
CA SER A 62 4.59 -0.90 12.59
C SER A 62 3.12 -1.25 12.33
N ASN A 63 2.63 -2.33 12.95
CA ASN A 63 1.25 -2.81 12.84
C ASN A 63 0.79 -3.08 11.39
N GLU A 64 1.67 -3.73 10.60
CA GLU A 64 1.41 -4.16 9.23
C GLU A 64 0.07 -4.90 9.10
N LEU A 65 -0.72 -4.52 8.11
CA LEU A 65 -1.93 -5.22 7.68
C LEU A 65 -1.77 -5.57 6.22
N PHE A 66 -1.79 -6.88 5.92
CA PHE A 66 -1.81 -7.35 4.54
C PHE A 66 -3.10 -6.91 3.85
N VAL A 67 -2.95 -6.26 2.69
CA VAL A 67 -4.09 -5.83 1.87
C VAL A 67 -4.30 -6.82 0.74
N ALA A 68 -3.30 -6.95 -0.13
CA ALA A 68 -3.32 -7.80 -1.29
C ALA A 68 -1.91 -7.94 -1.89
N SER A 69 -1.75 -8.89 -2.80
CA SER A 69 -0.51 -9.11 -3.55
C SER A 69 -0.81 -9.29 -5.04
N THR A 70 0.15 -8.94 -5.88
CA THR A 70 0.09 -9.14 -7.33
C THR A 70 1.37 -9.80 -7.84
N THR A 71 1.35 -10.33 -9.07
CA THR A 71 2.53 -10.93 -9.69
C THR A 71 3.59 -9.88 -10.01
N SER A 72 4.85 -10.28 -10.11
CA SER A 72 5.98 -9.39 -10.39
C SER A 72 5.92 -8.71 -11.76
N SER A 73 5.05 -9.15 -12.67
CA SER A 73 4.79 -8.45 -13.93
C SER A 73 4.07 -7.13 -13.74
N HIS A 74 3.29 -6.98 -12.66
CA HIS A 74 2.51 -5.78 -12.39
C HIS A 74 3.33 -4.73 -11.64
N SER A 75 2.97 -3.46 -11.86
CA SER A 75 3.51 -2.28 -11.17
C SER A 75 2.43 -1.49 -10.45
N GLN A 76 1.25 -2.10 -10.31
CA GLN A 76 0.09 -1.51 -9.67
C GLN A 76 -0.78 -2.59 -9.02
N LEU A 77 -1.49 -2.22 -7.97
CA LEU A 77 -2.45 -3.05 -7.28
C LEU A 77 -3.61 -2.19 -6.77
N THR A 78 -4.82 -2.66 -7.00
CA THR A 78 -6.03 -1.99 -6.49
C THR A 78 -6.34 -2.49 -5.09
N VAL A 79 -6.41 -1.57 -4.14
CA VAL A 79 -6.91 -1.79 -2.78
C VAL A 79 -8.44 -1.91 -2.86
N PRO A 80 -9.03 -3.05 -2.45
CA PRO A 80 -10.47 -3.24 -2.54
C PRO A 80 -11.20 -2.31 -1.56
N ALA A 81 -12.42 -1.92 -1.94
CA ALA A 81 -13.30 -1.16 -1.06
C ALA A 81 -13.62 -1.96 0.22
N GLY A 82 -13.72 -1.27 1.35
CA GLY A 82 -13.91 -1.90 2.66
C GLY A 82 -12.62 -2.33 3.36
N THR A 83 -11.46 -1.92 2.84
CA THR A 83 -10.18 -2.11 3.54
C THR A 83 -10.10 -1.15 4.73
N LEU A 84 -10.09 -1.70 5.95
CA LEU A 84 -10.00 -0.91 7.17
C LEU A 84 -8.55 -0.48 7.40
N ALA A 85 -8.25 0.81 7.20
CA ALA A 85 -6.93 1.37 7.54
C ALA A 85 -6.74 1.44 9.07
N GLY A 86 -7.80 1.77 9.82
CA GLY A 86 -7.78 1.72 11.29
C GLY A 86 -6.68 2.58 11.93
N GLY A 87 -6.36 3.73 11.34
CA GLY A 87 -5.30 4.66 11.80
C GLY A 87 -3.98 4.54 11.03
N ARG A 88 -3.79 3.48 10.25
CA ARG A 88 -2.63 3.30 9.38
C ARG A 88 -2.59 4.39 8.31
N SER A 89 -1.45 5.06 8.20
CA SER A 89 -1.26 6.20 7.29
C SER A 89 -0.14 5.96 6.28
N PHE A 90 0.40 4.73 6.25
CA PHE A 90 1.46 4.34 5.33
C PHE A 90 1.07 3.10 4.55
N VAL A 91 1.38 3.10 3.25
CA VAL A 91 1.36 1.91 2.40
C VAL A 91 2.79 1.44 2.23
N LEU A 92 3.03 0.13 2.36
CA LEU A 92 4.30 -0.53 2.10
C LEU A 92 4.15 -1.51 0.95
N VAL A 93 5.12 -1.51 0.05
CA VAL A 93 5.23 -2.47 -1.05
C VAL A 93 6.47 -3.32 -0.83
N TYR A 94 6.26 -4.59 -0.52
CA TYR A 94 7.31 -5.60 -0.38
C TYR A 94 7.48 -6.37 -1.68
N CYS A 95 8.72 -6.67 -2.02
CA CYS A 95 9.03 -7.70 -3.02
C CYS A 95 8.93 -9.07 -2.33
N GLU A 96 8.29 -10.04 -2.98
CA GLU A 96 8.14 -11.41 -2.48
C GLU A 96 8.57 -12.45 -3.53
N ASN A 97 9.11 -13.56 -3.05
CA ASN A 97 9.43 -14.75 -3.84
C ASN A 97 9.14 -16.02 -3.04
N ALA A 98 9.35 -17.19 -3.65
CA ALA A 98 9.10 -18.50 -3.05
C ALA A 98 9.85 -18.76 -1.73
N LEU A 99 10.88 -17.96 -1.41
CA LEU A 99 11.66 -18.08 -0.18
C LEU A 99 11.21 -17.10 0.90
N GLY A 100 10.51 -16.03 0.52
CA GLY A 100 9.91 -15.08 1.44
C GLY A 100 9.87 -13.66 0.90
N ARG A 101 9.66 -12.73 1.82
CA ARG A 101 9.60 -11.29 1.54
C ARG A 101 10.96 -10.61 1.70
N ALA A 102 11.15 -9.51 0.99
CA ALA A 102 12.27 -8.61 1.19
C ALA A 102 12.28 -8.03 2.62
N THR A 103 13.47 -7.72 3.12
CA THR A 103 13.66 -7.08 4.42
C THR A 103 13.40 -5.57 4.36
N SER A 104 13.43 -4.98 3.15
CA SER A 104 13.06 -3.58 2.90
C SER A 104 11.77 -3.53 2.10
N ALA A 105 10.98 -2.49 2.35
CA ALA A 105 9.85 -2.11 1.53
C ALA A 105 9.93 -0.63 1.21
N ALA A 106 9.48 -0.29 0.02
CA ALA A 106 9.22 1.10 -0.28
C ALA A 106 7.90 1.47 0.38
N SER A 107 7.88 2.63 1.04
CA SER A 107 6.70 3.13 1.73
C SER A 107 6.28 4.49 1.19
N VAL A 108 4.97 4.75 1.26
CA VAL A 108 4.39 6.06 0.95
C VAL A 108 3.39 6.43 2.03
N ALA A 109 3.47 7.67 2.51
CA ALA A 109 2.46 8.22 3.39
C ALA A 109 1.24 8.62 2.58
N PHE A 110 0.06 8.31 3.09
CA PHE A 110 -1.21 8.78 2.55
C PHE A 110 -2.04 9.42 3.66
N SER A 111 -3.09 10.13 3.29
CA SER A 111 -4.08 10.66 4.22
C SER A 111 -5.44 10.15 3.81
N ASP A 112 -6.22 9.69 4.77
CA ASP A 112 -7.62 9.32 4.57
C ASP A 112 -8.39 10.54 4.05
N TRP A 113 -8.90 10.45 2.84
CA TRP A 113 -9.59 11.56 2.20
C TRP A 113 -10.86 11.90 2.95
N ALA A 114 -11.57 10.92 3.52
CA ALA A 114 -12.79 11.15 4.26
C ALA A 114 -12.54 11.87 5.61
N LEU A 115 -11.38 11.64 6.23
CA LEU A 115 -10.95 12.41 7.40
C LEU A 115 -10.38 13.79 7.02
N SER A 116 -9.79 13.91 5.83
CA SER A 116 -9.26 15.17 5.33
C SER A 116 -10.31 16.07 4.65
N ALA A 117 -11.46 15.52 4.25
CA ALA A 117 -12.56 16.25 3.65
C ALA A 117 -13.44 16.87 4.73
N PRO A 118 -13.77 18.18 4.67
CA PRO A 118 -14.73 18.77 5.58
C PRO A 118 -16.07 18.06 5.39
N SER A 119 -16.64 17.54 6.48
CA SER A 119 -17.92 16.83 6.46
C SER A 119 -19.00 17.73 5.85
N THR A 120 -19.36 17.49 4.58
CA THR A 120 -20.49 18.18 3.96
C THR A 120 -21.76 17.60 4.58
N THR A 121 -22.28 18.31 5.58
CA THR A 121 -23.59 18.04 6.17
C THR A 121 -24.64 18.15 5.06
N ARG A 122 -25.11 17.01 4.55
CA ARG A 122 -26.27 16.97 3.65
C ARG A 122 -27.50 17.34 4.46
N MET A 123 -27.89 18.61 4.41
CA MET A 123 -29.15 19.08 4.97
C MET A 123 -30.28 18.53 4.10
N PHE A 124 -31.00 17.51 4.61
CA PHE A 124 -32.25 17.06 3.98
C PHE A 124 -33.29 18.18 4.13
N SER A 125 -33.56 18.91 3.06
CA SER A 125 -34.72 19.80 2.98
C SER A 125 -35.97 18.94 2.74
N SER A 126 -36.67 18.61 3.82
CA SER A 126 -38.03 18.07 3.75
C SER A 126 -38.96 19.16 3.21
N ALA A 127 -39.29 19.09 1.91
CA ALA A 127 -40.33 19.93 1.33
C ALA A 127 -41.67 19.56 1.97
N THR A 128 -42.18 20.43 2.83
CA THR A 128 -43.53 20.33 3.40
C THR A 128 -44.50 20.92 2.37
N THR A 129 -45.13 20.05 1.56
CA THR A 129 -46.26 20.46 0.73
C THR A 129 -47.47 20.64 1.65
N THR A 130 -47.89 21.89 1.86
CA THR A 130 -49.10 22.22 2.62
C THR A 130 -50.23 22.50 1.63
N SER A 131 -51.33 21.77 1.84
CA SER A 131 -52.75 21.96 1.47
C SER A 131 -53.13 22.69 0.19
#